data_AF-A0A1X6YUS0-F1
#
_entry.id   AF-A0A1X6YUS0-F1
#
_cell.length_a   1.000
_cell.length_b   1.000
_cell.length_c   1.000
_cell.angle_alpha   90.00
_cell.angle_beta   90.00
_cell.angle_gamma   90.00
#
_symmetry.space_group_name_H-M   'P 1'
#
loop_
_entity.id
_entity.type
_entity.pdbx_description
1 polymer ?
#
loop_
_entity_poly.entity_id
_entity_poly.type
_entity_poly.pdbx_seq_one_letter_code
_entity_poly.pdbx_strand_id
1 'polypeptide(L)'
;MSDTPSLTAQDALVALMIAVSASDENIRTSELVKISNMVNHLPVFADYGDDLSAISSTVFDLLEQEDGLDALFGLIREALPERLYETAYALACDVAAADGNVTEGEGRMLEEIRYELSIDRLHAAAIERGARARHLTV
;
A
#
# COMPACT_ATOMS: atom_id res chain seq x y z
N MET A 1 17.81 20.88 -8.29
CA MET A 1 17.61 19.43 -8.18
C MET A 1 16.80 19.27 -6.92
N SER A 2 15.51 18.99 -7.05
CA SER A 2 14.64 18.86 -5.88
C SER A 2 15.12 17.66 -5.08
N ASP A 3 15.41 17.85 -3.79
CA ASP A 3 15.56 16.74 -2.83
C ASP A 3 14.19 16.07 -2.73
N THR A 4 13.90 15.16 -3.66
CA THR A 4 12.76 14.26 -3.48
C THR A 4 13.17 13.33 -2.35
N PRO A 5 12.45 13.30 -1.21
CA PRO A 5 12.81 12.43 -0.10
C PRO A 5 12.87 11.00 -0.61
N SER A 6 14.05 10.36 -0.51
CA SER A 6 14.21 8.98 -0.94
C SER A 6 13.47 8.10 0.05
N LEU A 7 12.43 7.40 -0.41
CA LEU A 7 11.73 6.44 0.42
C LEU A 7 12.67 5.29 0.77
N THR A 8 12.58 4.79 2.00
CA THR A 8 13.10 3.47 2.33
C THR A 8 12.17 2.39 1.76
N ALA A 9 12.63 1.13 1.74
CA ALA A 9 11.76 0.01 1.35
C ALA A 9 10.52 -0.10 2.26
N GLN A 10 10.64 0.21 3.55
CA GLN A 10 9.52 0.18 4.50
C GLN A 10 8.57 1.36 4.26
N ASP A 11 9.08 2.55 3.96
CA ASP A 11 8.26 3.70 3.55
C ASP A 11 7.44 3.39 2.31
N ALA A 12 8.04 2.72 1.31
CA ALA A 12 7.33 2.34 0.10
C ALA A 12 6.16 1.36 0.39
N LEU A 13 6.35 0.42 1.32
CA LEU A 13 5.26 -0.48 1.76
C LEU A 13 4.15 0.30 2.47
N VAL A 14 4.50 1.24 3.35
CA VAL A 14 3.54 2.10 4.05
C VAL A 14 2.80 3.02 3.08
N ALA A 15 3.53 3.62 2.13
CA ALA A 15 2.96 4.51 1.13
C ALA A 15 1.91 3.79 0.27
N LEU A 16 2.18 2.55 -0.15
CA LEU A 16 1.21 1.73 -0.87
C LEU A 16 -0.04 1.41 -0.05
N MET A 17 0.13 1.05 1.22
CA MET A 17 -1.00 0.81 2.12
C MET A 17 -1.89 2.06 2.25
N ILE A 18 -1.28 3.24 2.40
CA ILE A 18 -2.01 4.52 2.52
C ILE A 18 -2.67 4.89 1.19
N ALA A 19 -1.99 4.70 0.06
CA ALA A 19 -2.54 5.02 -1.26
C ALA A 19 -3.81 4.20 -1.58
N VAL A 20 -3.83 2.93 -1.19
CA VAL A 20 -5.05 2.09 -1.28
C VAL A 20 -6.18 2.67 -0.45
N SER A 21 -5.95 2.97 0.81
CA SER A 21 -6.96 3.61 1.68
C SER A 21 -7.44 4.97 1.18
N ALA A 22 -6.55 5.76 0.58
CA ALA A 22 -6.86 7.11 0.10
C ALA A 22 -7.53 7.13 -1.28
N SER A 23 -7.67 5.98 -1.95
CA SER A 23 -8.10 5.88 -3.35
C SER A 23 -9.51 6.41 -3.64
N ASP A 24 -10.39 6.46 -2.63
CA ASP A 24 -11.74 7.05 -2.72
C ASP A 24 -11.86 8.38 -1.93
N GLU A 25 -10.76 9.09 -1.70
CA GLU A 25 -10.69 10.37 -0.97
C GLU A 25 -11.17 10.30 0.50
N ASN A 26 -11.48 9.12 1.02
CA ASN A 26 -11.97 8.93 2.38
C ASN A 26 -11.42 7.66 3.02
N ILE A 27 -10.38 7.83 3.84
CA ILE A 27 -9.76 6.73 4.57
C ILE A 27 -10.65 6.29 5.75
N ARG A 28 -10.94 4.98 5.84
CA ARG A 28 -11.72 4.44 6.97
C ARG A 28 -10.83 4.20 8.18
N THR A 29 -11.41 4.36 9.37
CA THR A 29 -10.68 4.08 10.63
C THR A 29 -10.22 2.61 10.73
N SER A 30 -11.00 1.67 10.20
CA SER A 30 -10.65 0.24 10.14
C SER A 30 -9.37 -0.01 9.34
N GLU A 31 -9.21 0.68 8.21
CA GLU A 31 -8.02 0.61 7.37
C GLU A 31 -6.80 1.20 8.09
N LEU A 32 -6.91 2.40 8.69
CA LEU A 32 -5.79 2.99 9.45
C LEU A 32 -5.33 2.11 10.61
N VAL A 33 -6.28 1.53 11.35
CA VAL A 33 -5.96 0.56 12.42
C VAL A 33 -5.26 -0.67 11.84
N LYS A 34 -5.69 -1.13 10.66
CA LYS A 34 -5.05 -2.26 9.97
C LYS A 34 -3.60 -1.94 9.58
N ILE A 35 -3.36 -0.77 8.99
CA ILE A 35 -2.02 -0.28 8.63
C ILE A 35 -1.12 -0.24 9.88
N SER A 36 -1.58 0.41 10.95
CA SER A 36 -0.83 0.51 12.20
C SER A 36 -0.50 -0.88 12.78
N ASN A 37 -1.45 -1.80 12.80
CA ASN A 37 -1.23 -3.17 13.28
C ASN A 37 -0.19 -3.93 12.43
N MET A 38 -0.21 -3.77 11.11
CA MET A 38 0.76 -4.43 10.23
C MET A 38 2.17 -3.88 10.44
N VAL A 39 2.31 -2.56 10.56
CA VAL A 39 3.58 -1.89 10.85
C VAL A 39 4.14 -2.32 12.20
N ASN A 40 3.30 -2.43 13.23
CA ASN A 40 3.74 -2.80 14.58
C ASN A 40 4.12 -4.28 14.76
N HIS A 41 3.68 -5.17 13.86
CA HIS A 41 3.75 -6.62 14.12
C HIS A 41 4.40 -7.45 13.01
N LEU A 42 4.54 -6.94 11.79
CA LEU A 42 5.14 -7.73 10.71
C LEU A 42 6.67 -7.60 10.71
N PRO A 43 7.41 -8.71 10.50
CA PRO A 43 8.87 -8.71 10.53
C PRO A 43 9.54 -7.75 9.54
N VAL A 44 8.88 -7.44 8.42
CA VAL A 44 9.39 -6.48 7.42
C VAL A 44 9.53 -5.08 8.00
N PHE A 45 8.81 -4.75 9.07
CA PHE A 45 8.84 -3.47 9.78
C PHE A 45 9.62 -3.51 11.10
N ALA A 46 10.37 -4.58 11.39
CA ALA A 46 11.02 -4.75 12.69
C ALA A 46 11.95 -3.58 13.10
N ASP A 47 12.61 -2.96 12.13
CA ASP A 47 13.51 -1.82 12.33
C ASP A 47 12.89 -0.50 11.82
N TYR A 48 11.59 -0.46 11.58
CA TYR A 48 10.91 0.73 11.06
C TYR A 48 10.80 1.79 12.16
N GLY A 49 11.53 2.90 11.99
CA GLY A 49 11.58 4.01 12.94
C GLY A 49 10.88 5.28 12.46
N ASP A 50 10.26 5.25 11.28
CA ASP A 50 9.74 6.44 10.62
C ASP A 50 8.29 6.75 11.01
N ASP A 51 7.96 8.04 10.93
CA ASP A 51 6.64 8.57 11.29
C ASP A 51 5.62 8.30 10.17
N LEU A 52 4.63 7.45 10.47
CA LEU A 52 3.49 7.18 9.57
C LEU A 52 2.79 8.46 9.11
N SER A 53 2.76 9.50 9.94
CA SER A 53 2.15 10.78 9.57
C SER A 53 2.93 11.48 8.45
N ALA A 54 4.26 11.41 8.45
CA ALA A 54 5.08 12.02 7.40
C ALA A 54 4.89 11.32 6.05
N ILE A 55 4.84 9.98 6.04
CA ILE A 55 4.55 9.20 4.82
C ILE A 55 3.12 9.45 4.34
N SER A 56 2.15 9.53 5.27
CA SER A 56 0.77 9.86 4.92
C SER A 56 0.65 11.22 4.22
N SER A 57 1.25 12.27 4.78
CA SER A 57 1.28 13.59 4.15
C SER A 57 1.90 13.55 2.77
N THR A 58 3.04 12.85 2.61
CA THR A 58 3.70 12.72 1.31
C THR A 58 2.80 12.04 0.26
N VAL A 59 2.09 10.98 0.65
CA VAL A 59 1.16 10.29 -0.26
C VAL A 59 -0.01 11.20 -0.65
N PHE A 60 -0.61 11.91 0.31
CA PHE A 60 -1.70 12.84 0.00
C PHE A 60 -1.25 13.98 -0.93
N ASP A 61 -0.11 14.60 -0.63
CA ASP A 61 0.45 15.68 -1.45
C ASP A 61 0.70 15.22 -2.89
N LEU A 62 1.14 13.96 -3.07
CA LEU A 62 1.32 13.34 -4.38
C LEU A 62 -0.03 13.11 -5.06
N LEU A 63 -1.00 12.48 -4.40
CA LEU A 63 -2.30 12.16 -5.00
C LEU A 63 -3.13 13.39 -5.42
N GLU A 64 -2.83 14.58 -4.87
CA GLU A 64 -3.43 15.85 -5.31
C GLU A 64 -2.85 16.39 -6.63
N GLN A 65 -1.71 15.86 -7.11
CA GLN A 65 -1.09 16.29 -8.36
C GLN A 65 -1.65 15.54 -9.58
N GLU A 66 -1.66 16.22 -10.74
CA GLU A 66 -2.17 15.66 -12.02
C GLU A 66 -1.46 14.35 -12.42
N ASP A 67 -0.14 14.28 -12.23
CA ASP A 67 0.69 13.08 -12.49
C ASP A 67 1.17 12.39 -11.18
N GLY A 68 0.43 12.61 -10.10
CA GLY A 68 0.80 12.21 -8.75
C GLY A 68 1.01 10.71 -8.56
N LEU A 69 0.15 9.92 -9.19
CA LEU A 69 0.19 8.46 -9.13
C LEU A 69 1.46 7.91 -9.79
N ASP A 70 1.82 8.43 -10.96
CA ASP A 70 3.04 8.04 -11.68
C ASP A 70 4.30 8.40 -10.87
N ALA A 71 4.29 9.58 -10.24
CA ALA A 71 5.37 9.99 -9.35
C ALA A 71 5.49 9.07 -8.12
N LEU A 72 4.37 8.72 -7.49
CA LEU A 72 4.33 7.78 -6.36
C LEU A 72 4.91 6.41 -6.74
N PHE A 73 4.47 5.82 -7.86
CA PHE A 73 5.01 4.55 -8.33
C PHE A 73 6.47 4.63 -8.76
N GLY A 74 6.92 5.77 -9.30
CA GLY A 74 8.33 6.05 -9.54
C GLY A 74 9.17 5.92 -8.27
N LEU A 75 8.74 6.57 -7.17
CA LEU A 75 9.42 6.48 -5.87
C LEU A 75 9.40 5.06 -5.29
N ILE A 76 8.27 4.36 -5.40
CA ILE A 76 8.14 2.99 -4.93
C ILE A 76 9.09 2.06 -5.69
N ARG A 77 9.15 2.16 -7.03
CA ARG A 77 10.04 1.31 -7.85
C ARG A 77 11.52 1.58 -7.57
N GLU A 78 11.88 2.81 -7.21
CA GLU A 78 13.24 3.15 -6.80
C GLU A 78 13.59 2.59 -5.41
N ALA A 79 12.66 2.65 -4.46
CA ALA A 79 12.90 2.30 -3.06
C ALA A 79 12.69 0.81 -2.72
N LEU A 80 11.80 0.12 -3.43
CA LEU A 80 11.33 -1.22 -3.06
C LEU A 80 12.09 -2.32 -3.83
N PRO A 81 12.83 -3.20 -3.15
CA PRO A 81 13.45 -4.36 -3.80
C PRO A 81 12.41 -5.32 -4.38
N GLU A 82 12.65 -5.87 -5.57
CA GLU A 82 11.72 -6.79 -6.27
C GLU A 82 11.26 -7.97 -5.40
N ARG A 83 12.13 -8.50 -4.53
CA ARG A 83 11.79 -9.59 -3.59
C ARG A 83 10.66 -9.24 -2.60
N LEU A 84 10.29 -7.96 -2.49
CA LEU A 84 9.22 -7.46 -1.64
C LEU A 84 7.97 -7.03 -2.43
N TYR A 85 7.92 -7.20 -3.75
CA TYR A 85 6.76 -6.79 -4.55
C TYR A 85 5.48 -7.55 -4.17
N GLU A 86 5.59 -8.86 -3.96
CA GLU A 86 4.47 -9.66 -3.44
C GLU A 86 4.11 -9.29 -1.98
N THR A 87 5.09 -8.83 -1.19
CA THR A 87 4.84 -8.33 0.17
C THR A 87 4.03 -7.04 0.12
N ALA A 88 4.44 -6.08 -0.71
CA ALA A 88 3.70 -4.85 -0.99
C ALA A 88 2.25 -5.14 -1.40
N TYR A 89 2.07 -6.03 -2.38
CA TYR A 89 0.74 -6.37 -2.87
C TYR A 89 -0.12 -7.06 -1.81
N ALA A 90 0.47 -7.95 -1.01
CA ALA A 90 -0.25 -8.61 0.09
C ALA A 90 -0.69 -7.63 1.19
N LEU A 91 0.15 -6.66 1.54
CA LEU A 91 -0.21 -5.60 2.50
C LEU A 91 -1.34 -4.73 1.95
N ALA A 92 -1.25 -4.31 0.70
CA ALA A 92 -2.29 -3.55 0.00
C ALA A 92 -3.64 -4.27 0.01
N CYS A 93 -3.68 -5.57 -0.36
CA CYS A 93 -4.89 -6.37 -0.31
C CYS A 93 -5.47 -6.51 1.11
N ASP A 94 -4.62 -6.53 2.13
CA ASP A 94 -5.06 -6.62 3.53
C ASP A 94 -5.66 -5.35 4.07
N VAL A 95 -5.19 -4.19 3.60
CA VAL A 95 -5.80 -2.90 3.90
C VAL A 95 -7.18 -2.80 3.25
N ALA A 96 -7.27 -3.05 1.93
CA ALA A 96 -8.54 -2.99 1.20
C ALA A 96 -9.59 -3.99 1.74
N ALA A 97 -9.15 -5.12 2.27
CA ALA A 97 -10.06 -6.12 2.84
C ALA A 97 -10.45 -5.83 4.30
N ALA A 98 -9.95 -4.77 4.94
CA ALA A 98 -10.00 -4.57 6.39
C ALA A 98 -11.43 -4.58 6.97
N ASP A 99 -12.43 -4.09 6.24
CA ASP A 99 -13.83 -4.07 6.66
C ASP A 99 -14.74 -5.05 5.89
N GLY A 100 -14.13 -5.91 5.06
CA GLY A 100 -14.82 -6.94 4.28
C GLY A 100 -15.41 -6.47 2.94
N ASN A 101 -15.33 -5.18 2.59
CA ASN A 101 -15.77 -4.67 1.30
C ASN A 101 -14.68 -3.86 0.60
N VAL A 102 -14.20 -4.36 -0.53
CA VAL A 102 -13.30 -3.59 -1.40
C VAL A 102 -14.14 -2.69 -2.30
N THR A 103 -13.88 -1.39 -2.28
CA THR A 103 -14.55 -0.41 -3.13
C THR A 103 -14.03 -0.45 -4.58
N GLU A 104 -14.67 0.29 -5.48
CA GLU A 104 -14.19 0.41 -6.86
C GLU A 104 -12.85 1.19 -6.96
N GLY A 105 -12.65 2.22 -6.13
CA GLY A 105 -11.37 2.95 -6.06
C GLY A 105 -10.24 2.09 -5.53
N GLU A 106 -10.47 1.37 -4.44
CA GLU A 106 -9.47 0.46 -3.87
C GLU A 106 -9.14 -0.67 -4.85
N GLY A 107 -10.17 -1.23 -5.48
CA GLY A 107 -10.02 -2.24 -6.53
C GLY A 107 -9.12 -1.73 -7.67
N ARG A 108 -9.39 -0.53 -8.19
CA ARG A 108 -8.56 0.13 -9.22
C ARG A 108 -7.13 0.34 -8.77
N MET A 109 -6.91 0.86 -7.57
CA MET A 109 -5.56 1.03 -7.01
C MET A 109 -4.82 -0.30 -6.91
N LEU A 110 -5.47 -1.39 -6.48
CA LEU A 110 -4.87 -2.72 -6.47
C LEU A 110 -4.48 -3.18 -7.89
N GLU A 111 -5.26 -2.84 -8.92
CA GLU A 111 -4.90 -3.17 -10.31
C GLU A 111 -3.63 -2.45 -10.76
N GLU A 112 -3.52 -1.16 -10.45
CA GLU A 112 -2.32 -0.36 -10.73
C GLU A 112 -1.09 -0.92 -10.01
N ILE A 113 -1.21 -1.28 -8.73
CA ILE A 113 -0.11 -1.91 -7.98
C ILE A 113 0.34 -3.21 -8.63
N ARG A 114 -0.60 -4.07 -9.06
CA ARG A 114 -0.23 -5.32 -9.77
C ARG A 114 0.54 -5.02 -11.06
N TYR A 115 0.11 -4.01 -11.80
CA TYR A 115 0.73 -3.62 -13.06
C TYR A 115 2.13 -3.04 -12.85
N GLU A 116 2.26 -2.02 -12.01
CA GLU A 116 3.52 -1.32 -11.75
C GLU A 116 4.58 -2.23 -11.10
N LEU A 117 4.16 -3.16 -10.26
CA LEU A 117 5.06 -4.14 -9.63
C LEU A 117 5.17 -5.46 -10.41
N SER A 118 4.56 -5.55 -11.60
CA SER A 118 4.62 -6.74 -12.46
C SER A 118 4.28 -8.06 -11.75
N ILE A 119 3.26 -8.04 -10.89
CA ILE A 119 2.86 -9.21 -10.10
C ILE A 119 2.23 -10.27 -11.01
N ASP A 120 2.75 -11.49 -10.96
CA ASP A 120 2.17 -12.60 -11.73
C ASP A 120 0.71 -12.85 -11.35
N ARG A 121 -0.12 -13.17 -12.36
CA ARG A 121 -1.56 -13.34 -12.18
C ARG A 121 -1.93 -14.44 -11.18
N LEU A 122 -1.16 -15.53 -11.12
CA LEU A 122 -1.41 -16.62 -10.17
C LEU A 122 -1.02 -16.20 -8.75
N HIS A 123 0.06 -15.45 -8.60
CA HIS A 123 0.51 -14.95 -7.30
C HIS A 123 -0.48 -13.92 -6.75
N ALA A 124 -0.92 -12.97 -7.58
CA ALA A 124 -1.95 -12.01 -7.23
C ALA A 124 -3.25 -12.71 -6.78
N ALA A 125 -3.74 -13.67 -7.58
CA ALA A 125 -4.95 -14.42 -7.24
C ALA A 125 -4.82 -15.20 -5.91
N ALA A 126 -3.65 -15.77 -5.62
CA ALA A 126 -3.39 -16.46 -4.36
C ALA A 126 -3.38 -15.48 -3.17
N ILE A 127 -2.75 -14.32 -3.32
CA ILE A 127 -2.68 -13.26 -2.31
C ILE A 127 -4.08 -12.72 -2.01
N GLU A 128 -4.85 -12.35 -3.02
CA GLU A 128 -6.22 -11.84 -2.89
C GLU A 128 -7.12 -12.88 -2.19
N ARG A 129 -6.97 -14.16 -2.56
CA ARG A 129 -7.72 -15.24 -1.93
C ARG A 129 -7.39 -15.40 -0.45
N GLY A 130 -6.11 -15.23 -0.08
CA GLY A 130 -5.62 -15.26 1.29
C GLY A 130 -6.10 -14.06 2.12
N ALA A 131 -6.02 -12.85 1.57
CA ALA A 131 -6.54 -11.64 2.18
C ALA A 131 -8.04 -11.79 2.48
N ARG A 132 -8.83 -12.20 1.48
CA ARG A 132 -10.26 -12.49 1.66
C ARG A 132 -10.51 -13.51 2.76
N ALA A 133 -9.77 -14.61 2.79
CA ALA A 133 -9.97 -15.68 3.78
C ALA A 133 -9.77 -15.19 5.23
N ARG A 134 -8.84 -14.25 5.46
CA ARG A 134 -8.55 -13.69 6.79
C ARG A 134 -9.55 -12.65 7.27
N HIS A 135 -10.34 -12.06 6.37
CA HIS A 135 -11.28 -10.98 6.68
C HIS A 135 -12.76 -11.39 6.59
N LEU A 136 -13.05 -12.67 6.34
CA LEU A 136 -14.41 -13.21 6.48
C LEU A 136 -14.84 -13.20 7.95
N THR A 137 -16.01 -12.64 8.22
CA THR A 137 -16.65 -12.61 9.54
C THR A 137 -17.77 -13.66 9.63
N VAL A 138 -18.18 -14.00 10.86
CA VAL A 138 -19.24 -14.99 11.17
C VAL A 138 -20.46 -14.27 11.74
#